data_AF-A0A7Y7ILN4-F1
#
_entry.id   AF-A0A7Y7ILN4-F1
#
_cell.length_a   1.000
_cell.length_b   1.000
_cell.length_c   1.000
_cell.angle_alpha   90.00
_cell.angle_beta   90.00
_cell.angle_gamma   90.00
#
_symmetry.space_group_name_H-M   'P 1'
#
loop_
_entity.id
_entity.type
_entity.pdbx_description
1 polymer ?
#
loop_
_entity_poly.entity_id
_entity_poly.type
_entity_poly.pdbx_seq_one_letter_code
_entity_poly.pdbx_strand_id
1 'polypeptide(L)'
;MQYVPAGVLWALALIKLPKAKETQSRHVFWAAFFAAIACTFYVPQIYLAVDAFLGGRNVVKLATLISLMLGFWQFRSAILIAISTDARRCQHRLVVGHWAVIIASGTAISGFLASDPGATSPNLQLAYADEPGMKIFLVSGSIFLVWAGFDLMMACLRALPHLRSAAFRVGFLLIALGCAASCLAISDRVIYGSISDGARPTTVFTTYLDSGYWILEALAVLCIGTGLILPAIRQPVRDFLQNLEARTLVLQLRPAWLRATAAYDEIVLKPSAFELLTPLKPHARQHLHRRFIEINDGFLRSGRTAVVLPKESALLERAELLLARL
;
A
#
# COMPACT_ATOMS: atom_id res chain seq x y z
N MET A 1 -10.73 -10.44 -13.56
CA MET A 1 -9.49 -10.15 -12.78
C MET A 1 -8.86 -8.79 -13.10
N GLN A 2 -8.96 -8.26 -14.33
CA GLN A 2 -8.25 -7.04 -14.75
C GLN A 2 -8.64 -5.75 -13.98
N TYR A 3 -9.86 -5.66 -13.44
CA TYR A 3 -10.33 -4.50 -12.69
C TYR A 3 -9.92 -4.50 -11.20
N VAL A 4 -9.53 -5.65 -10.65
CA VAL A 4 -9.26 -5.80 -9.22
C VAL A 4 -8.04 -4.96 -8.78
N PRO A 5 -6.89 -4.99 -9.48
CA PRO A 5 -5.74 -4.16 -9.12
C PRO A 5 -6.06 -2.66 -9.16
N ALA A 6 -6.77 -2.21 -10.20
CA ALA A 6 -7.20 -0.82 -10.34
C ALA A 6 -8.10 -0.39 -9.17
N GLY A 7 -9.11 -1.19 -8.82
CA GLY A 7 -10.02 -0.89 -7.71
C GLY A 7 -9.29 -0.81 -6.36
N VAL A 8 -8.37 -1.73 -6.10
CA VAL A 8 -7.56 -1.73 -4.86
C VAL A 8 -6.66 -0.50 -4.78
N LEU A 9 -6.00 -0.11 -5.88
CA LEU A 9 -5.12 1.05 -5.92
C LEU A 9 -5.90 2.37 -5.79
N TRP A 10 -7.09 2.46 -6.40
CA TRP A 10 -8.00 3.59 -6.20
C TRP A 10 -8.47 3.70 -4.74
N ALA A 11 -8.86 2.58 -4.12
CA ALA A 11 -9.23 2.56 -2.71
C ALA A 11 -8.06 3.03 -1.83
N LEU A 12 -6.84 2.55 -2.10
CA LEU A 12 -5.64 2.98 -1.39
C LEU A 12 -5.37 4.49 -1.56
N ALA A 13 -5.48 5.00 -2.79
CA ALA A 13 -5.32 6.43 -3.08
C ALA A 13 -6.35 7.27 -2.31
N LEU A 14 -7.64 6.87 -2.31
CA LEU A 14 -8.71 7.55 -1.59
C LEU A 14 -8.49 7.54 -0.07
N ILE A 15 -8.09 6.39 0.51
CA ILE A 15 -7.78 6.27 1.94
C ILE A 15 -6.60 7.18 2.33
N LYS A 16 -5.62 7.34 1.44
CA LYS A 16 -4.43 8.18 1.68
C LYS A 16 -4.64 9.65 1.31
N LEU A 17 -5.74 10.00 0.66
CA LEU A 17 -6.05 11.37 0.22
C LEU A 17 -5.99 12.42 1.36
N PRO A 18 -6.54 12.17 2.57
CA PRO A 18 -6.45 13.14 3.67
C PRO A 18 -5.00 13.43 4.08
N LYS A 19 -4.12 12.43 3.92
CA LYS A 19 -2.69 12.51 4.24
C LYS A 19 -1.85 12.98 3.05
N ALA A 20 -2.44 13.31 1.90
CA ALA A 20 -1.71 13.76 0.72
C ALA A 20 -0.96 15.09 0.95
N LYS A 21 -1.40 15.90 1.93
CA LYS A 21 -0.76 17.17 2.33
C LYS A 21 0.43 16.98 3.28
N GLU A 22 0.55 15.82 3.93
CA GLU A 22 1.67 15.53 4.84
C GLU A 22 2.90 15.13 4.03
N THR A 23 4.03 15.79 4.25
CA THR A 23 5.28 15.57 3.50
C THR A 23 5.73 14.11 3.51
N GLN A 24 5.55 13.39 4.62
CA GLN A 24 5.93 11.97 4.74
C GLN A 24 4.97 11.02 4.01
N SER A 25 3.68 11.34 3.95
CA SER A 25 2.64 10.47 3.37
C SER A 25 2.39 10.78 1.88
N ARG A 26 2.81 11.96 1.40
CA ARG A 26 2.61 12.45 0.03
C ARG A 26 3.11 11.48 -1.04
N HIS A 27 4.30 10.93 -0.87
CA HIS A 27 4.90 10.02 -1.86
C HIS A 27 4.08 8.71 -2.02
N VAL A 28 3.58 8.16 -0.92
CA VAL A 28 2.75 6.94 -0.95
C VAL A 28 1.41 7.20 -1.66
N PHE A 29 0.79 8.36 -1.41
CA PHE A 29 -0.44 8.76 -2.10
C PHE A 29 -0.23 8.87 -3.62
N TRP A 30 0.79 9.62 -4.05
CA TRP A 30 1.05 9.82 -5.47
C TRP A 30 1.47 8.51 -6.17
N ALA A 31 2.21 7.64 -5.49
CA ALA A 31 2.52 6.31 -5.99
C ALA A 31 1.24 5.50 -6.29
N ALA A 32 0.33 5.43 -5.31
CA ALA A 32 -0.94 4.72 -5.47
C ALA A 32 -1.82 5.35 -6.56
N PHE A 33 -1.88 6.68 -6.63
CA PHE A 33 -2.66 7.41 -7.63
C PHE A 33 -2.18 7.14 -9.06
N PHE A 34 -0.88 7.29 -9.33
CA PHE A 34 -0.33 7.03 -10.66
C PHE A 34 -0.40 5.55 -11.05
N ALA A 35 -0.19 4.63 -10.09
CA ALA A 35 -0.38 3.21 -10.32
C ALA A 35 -1.86 2.88 -10.65
N ALA A 36 -2.82 3.51 -9.97
CA ALA A 36 -4.24 3.34 -10.25
C ALA A 36 -4.60 3.78 -11.66
N ILE A 37 -4.09 4.93 -12.13
CA ILE A 37 -4.27 5.40 -13.51
C ILE A 37 -3.69 4.39 -14.49
N ALA A 38 -2.44 3.96 -14.29
CA ALA A 38 -1.79 2.99 -15.16
C ALA A 38 -2.56 1.68 -15.24
N CYS A 39 -2.99 1.11 -14.11
CA CYS A 39 -3.78 -0.13 -14.08
C CYS A 39 -5.16 0.04 -14.72
N THR A 40 -5.77 1.23 -14.62
CA THR A 40 -7.06 1.53 -15.26
C THR A 40 -6.91 1.52 -16.78
N PHE A 41 -5.87 2.16 -17.31
CA PHE A 41 -5.56 2.16 -18.74
C PHE A 41 -4.94 0.86 -19.26
N TYR A 42 -4.51 -0.04 -18.38
CA TYR A 42 -4.06 -1.37 -18.76
C TYR A 42 -5.23 -2.30 -19.16
N VAL A 43 -6.46 -2.00 -18.71
CA VAL A 43 -7.65 -2.76 -19.11
C VAL A 43 -7.96 -2.51 -20.60
N PRO A 44 -7.95 -3.53 -21.47
CA PRO A 44 -8.11 -3.33 -22.92
C PRO A 44 -9.40 -2.58 -23.30
N GLN A 45 -10.50 -2.82 -22.61
CA GLN A 45 -11.78 -2.15 -22.88
C GLN A 45 -11.71 -0.64 -22.59
N ILE A 46 -11.11 -0.26 -21.47
CA ILE A 46 -10.93 1.15 -21.10
C ILE A 46 -9.90 1.79 -22.03
N TYR A 47 -8.79 1.09 -22.27
CA TYR A 47 -7.74 1.53 -23.18
C TYR A 47 -8.29 1.93 -24.55
N LEU A 48 -8.97 0.99 -25.23
CA LEU A 48 -9.47 1.20 -26.58
C LEU A 48 -10.53 2.31 -26.63
N ALA A 49 -11.42 2.37 -25.64
CA ALA A 49 -12.47 3.39 -25.57
C ALA A 49 -11.89 4.80 -25.36
N VAL A 50 -10.98 4.96 -24.40
CA VAL A 50 -10.37 6.26 -24.08
C VAL A 50 -9.42 6.68 -25.21
N ASP A 51 -8.67 5.75 -25.81
CA ASP A 51 -7.75 6.08 -26.89
C ASP A 51 -8.49 6.50 -28.15
N ALA A 52 -9.59 5.81 -28.49
CA ALA A 52 -10.46 6.22 -29.60
C ALA A 52 -11.02 7.64 -29.40
N PHE A 53 -11.41 8.00 -28.17
CA PHE A 53 -11.86 9.36 -27.84
C PHE A 53 -10.75 10.40 -28.00
N LEU A 54 -9.49 10.03 -27.75
CA LEU A 54 -8.32 10.89 -27.90
C LEU A 54 -7.71 10.87 -29.31
N GLY A 55 -8.40 10.29 -30.29
CA GLY A 55 -7.99 10.27 -31.70
C GLY A 55 -7.36 8.98 -32.20
N GLY A 56 -7.26 7.94 -31.36
CA GLY A 56 -6.91 6.58 -31.78
C GLY A 56 -5.44 6.37 -32.15
N ARG A 57 -4.53 7.13 -31.54
CA ARG A 57 -3.09 7.14 -31.85
C ARG A 57 -2.21 6.62 -30.71
N ASN A 58 -2.75 5.77 -29.84
CA ASN A 58 -2.04 5.19 -28.68
C ASN A 58 -1.57 6.23 -27.63
N VAL A 59 -2.21 7.40 -27.56
CA VAL A 59 -1.93 8.44 -26.55
C VAL A 59 -2.15 7.91 -25.14
N VAL A 60 -3.12 7.00 -24.97
CA VAL A 60 -3.38 6.38 -23.66
C VAL A 60 -2.21 5.50 -23.22
N LYS A 61 -1.46 4.88 -24.15
CA LYS A 61 -0.25 4.10 -23.80
C LYS A 61 0.90 5.00 -23.36
N LEU A 62 1.06 6.16 -23.97
CA LEU A 62 1.98 7.18 -23.47
C LEU A 62 1.61 7.58 -22.04
N ALA A 63 0.35 7.92 -21.80
CA ALA A 63 -0.14 8.28 -20.46
C ALA A 63 0.06 7.14 -19.44
N THR A 64 -0.15 5.89 -19.87
CA THR A 64 0.08 4.69 -19.04
C THR A 64 1.55 4.56 -18.65
N LEU A 65 2.47 4.67 -19.62
CA LEU A 65 3.90 4.54 -19.35
C LEU A 65 4.40 5.65 -18.42
N ILE A 66 4.03 6.90 -18.68
CA ILE A 66 4.42 8.03 -17.83
C ILE A 66 3.83 7.86 -16.42
N SER A 67 2.60 7.39 -16.29
CA SER A 67 1.99 7.08 -15.00
C SER A 67 2.76 5.96 -14.27
N LEU A 68 3.18 4.89 -14.95
CA LEU A 68 4.01 3.85 -14.34
C LEU A 68 5.36 4.41 -13.86
N MET A 69 6.03 5.22 -14.67
CA MET A 69 7.32 5.82 -14.32
C MET A 69 7.19 6.73 -13.09
N LEU A 70 6.17 7.59 -13.06
CA LEU A 70 5.88 8.46 -11.92
C LEU A 70 5.46 7.63 -10.68
N GLY A 71 4.66 6.59 -10.86
CA GLY A 71 4.24 5.70 -9.78
C GLY A 71 5.43 5.00 -9.11
N PHE A 72 6.30 4.37 -9.90
CA PHE A 72 7.54 3.74 -9.41
C PHE A 72 8.49 4.75 -8.79
N TRP A 73 8.62 5.94 -9.37
CA TRP A 73 9.42 7.02 -8.81
C TRP A 73 8.96 7.43 -7.40
N GLN A 74 7.66 7.68 -7.26
CA GLN A 74 7.07 8.08 -5.99
C GLN A 74 7.15 6.94 -4.96
N PHE A 75 6.97 5.70 -5.40
CA PHE A 75 7.07 4.55 -4.51
C PHE A 75 8.50 4.33 -4.02
N ARG A 76 9.49 4.39 -4.92
CA ARG A 76 10.91 4.39 -4.58
C ARG A 76 11.23 5.49 -3.58
N SER A 77 10.77 6.71 -3.83
CA SER A 77 10.99 7.87 -2.95
C SER A 77 10.42 7.63 -1.54
N ALA A 78 9.19 7.09 -1.46
CA ALA A 78 8.56 6.75 -0.19
C ALA A 78 9.37 5.75 0.63
N ILE A 79 9.86 4.68 -0.01
CA ILE A 79 10.68 3.66 0.67
C ILE A 79 12.02 4.24 1.09
N LEU A 80 12.69 5.02 0.24
CA LEU A 80 13.98 5.64 0.57
C LEU A 80 13.87 6.55 1.79
N ILE A 81 12.84 7.40 1.85
CA ILE A 81 12.59 8.28 2.99
C ILE A 81 12.29 7.46 4.26
N ALA A 82 11.53 6.36 4.13
CA ALA A 82 11.14 5.53 5.26
C ALA A 82 12.32 4.75 5.88
N ILE A 83 13.34 4.40 5.09
CA ILE A 83 14.46 3.56 5.56
C ILE A 83 15.75 4.37 5.80
N SER A 84 15.86 5.60 5.30
CA SER A 84 17.10 6.37 5.39
C SER A 84 17.31 6.92 6.80
N THR A 85 18.48 6.64 7.37
CA THR A 85 18.96 7.28 8.60
C THR A 85 19.79 8.55 8.32
N ASP A 86 20.38 8.65 7.12
CA ASP A 86 21.16 9.80 6.67
C ASP A 86 20.35 10.66 5.69
N ALA A 87 19.95 11.85 6.16
CA ALA A 87 19.15 12.80 5.40
C ALA A 87 19.88 13.32 4.15
N ARG A 88 21.20 13.55 4.21
CA ARG A 88 21.97 14.11 3.10
C ARG A 88 22.10 13.11 1.96
N ARG A 89 22.42 11.85 2.31
CA ARG A 89 22.51 10.76 1.31
C ARG A 89 21.14 10.44 0.71
N CYS A 90 20.08 10.49 1.52
CA CYS A 90 18.71 10.34 1.05
C CYS A 90 18.34 11.43 0.04
N GLN A 91 18.57 12.71 0.39
CA GLN A 91 18.29 13.84 -0.48
C GLN A 91 19.04 13.73 -1.81
N HIS A 92 20.32 13.37 -1.80
CA HIS A 92 21.09 13.16 -3.02
C HIS A 92 20.47 12.07 -3.92
N ARG A 93 20.07 10.92 -3.35
CA ARG A 93 19.41 9.84 -4.12
C ARG A 93 18.03 10.21 -4.64
N LEU A 94 17.32 11.09 -3.94
CA LEU A 94 16.05 11.65 -4.39
C LEU A 94 16.26 12.62 -5.56
N VAL A 95 17.24 13.51 -5.48
CA VAL A 95 17.57 14.46 -6.56
C VAL A 95 18.02 13.71 -7.81
N VAL A 96 18.95 12.76 -7.69
CA VAL A 96 19.42 11.95 -8.83
C VAL A 96 18.25 11.23 -9.50
N GLY A 97 17.38 10.62 -8.71
CA GLY A 97 16.25 9.90 -9.28
C GLY A 97 15.15 10.80 -9.84
N HIS A 98 15.00 12.03 -9.32
CA HIS A 98 14.11 13.02 -9.89
C HIS A 98 14.56 13.44 -11.30
N TRP A 99 15.87 13.66 -11.48
CA TRP A 99 16.44 13.87 -12.81
C TRP A 99 16.30 12.64 -13.71
N ALA A 100 16.50 11.43 -13.16
CA ALA A 100 16.33 10.20 -13.92
C ALA A 100 14.91 10.05 -14.48
N VAL A 101 13.86 10.33 -13.69
CA VAL A 101 12.47 10.27 -14.18
C VAL A 101 12.19 11.37 -15.18
N ILE A 102 12.67 12.61 -14.98
CA ILE A 102 12.50 13.71 -15.94
C ILE A 102 13.13 13.36 -17.28
N ILE A 103 14.39 12.91 -17.27
CA ILE A 103 15.12 12.57 -18.49
C ILE A 103 14.46 11.39 -19.19
N ALA A 104 14.16 10.31 -18.46
CA ALA A 104 13.54 9.13 -19.06
C ALA A 104 12.15 9.44 -19.62
N SER A 105 11.31 10.19 -18.89
CA SER A 105 9.98 10.59 -19.36
C SER A 105 10.08 11.54 -20.54
N GLY A 106 11.01 12.50 -20.52
CA GLY A 106 11.27 13.40 -21.64
C GLY A 106 11.68 12.65 -22.91
N THR A 107 12.60 11.69 -22.78
CA THR A 107 13.02 10.80 -23.87
C THR A 107 11.88 9.92 -24.37
N ALA A 108 11.04 9.39 -23.47
CA ALA A 108 9.90 8.59 -23.87
C ALA A 108 8.87 9.42 -24.66
N ILE A 109 8.55 10.62 -24.15
CA ILE A 109 7.63 11.55 -24.80
C ILE A 109 8.19 11.97 -26.16
N SER A 110 9.47 12.34 -26.26
CA SER A 110 10.07 12.75 -27.53
C SER A 110 10.09 11.60 -28.55
N GLY A 111 10.41 10.37 -28.13
CA GLY A 111 10.34 9.17 -28.96
C GLY A 111 8.93 8.92 -29.49
N PHE A 112 7.92 9.05 -28.63
CA PHE A 112 6.51 8.89 -29.01
C PHE A 112 6.06 9.98 -30.01
N LEU A 113 6.38 11.25 -29.74
CA LEU A 113 6.00 12.36 -30.61
C LEU A 113 6.73 12.36 -31.96
N ALA A 114 7.94 11.80 -32.01
CA ALA A 114 8.70 11.61 -33.25
C ALA A 114 8.27 10.37 -34.05
N SER A 115 7.44 9.50 -33.47
CA SER A 115 6.84 8.35 -34.15
C SER A 115 5.53 8.76 -34.82
N ASP A 116 5.14 8.06 -35.88
CA ASP A 116 3.77 8.08 -36.39
C ASP A 116 3.02 6.82 -35.94
N PRO A 117 2.50 6.78 -34.69
CA PRO A 117 1.66 5.67 -34.28
C PRO A 117 0.38 5.70 -35.12
N GLY A 118 0.26 4.71 -36.01
CA GLY A 118 -0.97 4.42 -36.75
C GLY A 118 -2.15 4.04 -35.85
N ALA A 119 -3.03 3.16 -36.31
CA ALA A 119 -4.23 2.78 -35.54
C ALA A 119 -3.89 2.18 -34.16
N THR A 120 -4.72 2.47 -33.16
CA THR A 120 -4.60 1.95 -31.80
C THR A 120 -4.31 0.44 -31.79
N SER A 121 -3.18 0.07 -31.20
CA SER A 121 -2.79 -1.32 -31.01
C SER A 121 -2.67 -1.62 -29.51
N PRO A 122 -3.16 -2.78 -29.03
CA PRO A 122 -2.91 -3.20 -27.66
C PRO A 122 -1.45 -3.61 -27.42
N ASN A 123 -0.73 -4.04 -28.48
CA ASN A 123 0.64 -4.51 -28.42
C ASN A 123 1.57 -3.61 -29.25
N LEU A 124 2.04 -2.51 -28.63
CA LEU A 124 2.88 -1.51 -29.31
C LEU A 124 4.25 -2.05 -29.69
N GLN A 125 4.82 -2.93 -28.86
CA GLN A 125 6.16 -3.50 -29.08
C GLN A 125 6.25 -4.22 -30.41
N LEU A 126 5.15 -4.87 -30.79
CA LEU A 126 5.06 -5.61 -32.01
C LEU A 126 4.51 -4.78 -33.17
N ALA A 127 3.43 -4.03 -32.95
CA ALA A 127 2.78 -3.27 -34.02
C ALA A 127 3.66 -2.16 -34.60
N TYR A 128 4.65 -1.69 -33.83
CA TYR A 128 5.56 -0.61 -34.21
C TYR A 128 7.02 -1.02 -34.01
N ALA A 129 7.31 -2.31 -34.19
CA ALA A 129 8.67 -2.86 -34.08
C ALA A 129 9.63 -2.25 -35.11
N ASP A 130 9.14 -1.65 -36.20
CA ASP A 130 9.97 -1.01 -37.22
C ASP A 130 10.15 0.50 -37.01
N GLU A 131 9.35 1.11 -36.13
CA GLU A 131 9.34 2.55 -35.89
C GLU A 131 10.41 2.97 -34.87
N PRO A 132 11.44 3.75 -35.27
CA PRO A 132 12.56 4.09 -34.40
C PRO A 132 12.13 4.95 -33.21
N GLY A 133 11.18 5.87 -33.40
CA GLY A 133 10.63 6.69 -32.31
C GLY A 133 9.93 5.83 -31.26
N MET A 134 9.18 4.82 -31.68
CA MET A 134 8.49 3.91 -30.77
C MET A 134 9.48 3.01 -30.00
N LYS A 135 10.59 2.61 -30.61
CA LYS A 135 11.69 1.92 -29.90
C LYS A 135 12.26 2.79 -28.79
N ILE A 136 12.54 4.07 -29.06
CA ILE A 136 13.04 5.01 -28.04
C ILE A 136 12.02 5.14 -26.90
N PHE A 137 10.73 5.29 -27.22
CA PHE A 137 9.65 5.33 -26.24
C PHE A 137 9.63 4.09 -25.32
N LEU A 138 9.65 2.90 -25.90
CA LEU A 138 9.58 1.64 -25.15
C LEU A 138 10.85 1.37 -24.34
N VAL A 139 12.02 1.56 -24.94
CA VAL A 139 13.32 1.26 -24.31
C VAL A 139 13.59 2.22 -23.17
N SER A 140 13.36 3.53 -23.34
CA SER A 140 13.58 4.53 -22.29
C SER A 140 12.72 4.27 -21.05
N GLY A 141 11.43 3.99 -21.26
CA GLY A 141 10.52 3.60 -20.19
C GLY A 141 10.93 2.30 -19.50
N SER A 142 11.29 1.28 -20.29
CA SER A 142 11.71 -0.02 -19.77
C SER A 142 12.98 0.06 -18.93
N ILE A 143 14.01 0.78 -19.41
CA ILE A 143 15.26 0.99 -18.67
C ILE A 143 14.97 1.68 -17.34
N PHE A 144 14.16 2.72 -17.34
CA PHE A 144 13.81 3.43 -16.11
C PHE A 144 13.07 2.52 -15.13
N LEU A 145 12.06 1.79 -15.59
CA LEU A 145 11.26 0.91 -14.72
C LEU A 145 12.10 -0.24 -14.15
N VAL A 146 12.99 -0.85 -14.95
CA VAL A 146 13.91 -1.88 -14.48
C VAL A 146 14.90 -1.31 -13.46
N TRP A 147 15.49 -0.14 -13.73
CA TRP A 147 16.38 0.52 -12.79
C TRP A 147 15.67 0.87 -11.47
N ALA A 148 14.50 1.50 -11.54
CA ALA A 148 13.73 1.90 -10.36
C ALA A 148 13.25 0.68 -9.56
N GLY A 149 12.78 -0.37 -10.24
CA GLY A 149 12.37 -1.64 -9.63
C GLY A 149 13.53 -2.36 -8.96
N PHE A 150 14.70 -2.42 -9.61
CA PHE A 150 15.90 -3.02 -9.02
C PHE A 150 16.41 -2.25 -7.81
N ASP A 151 16.48 -0.92 -7.88
CA ASP A 151 16.91 -0.08 -6.76
C ASP A 151 15.94 -0.19 -5.56
N LEU A 152 14.64 -0.26 -5.84
CA LEU A 152 13.59 -0.49 -4.84
C LEU A 152 13.70 -1.89 -4.21
N MET A 153 13.88 -2.94 -5.02
CA MET A 153 14.13 -4.30 -4.54
C MET A 153 15.32 -4.32 -3.57
N MET A 154 16.45 -3.74 -3.97
CA MET A 154 17.65 -3.67 -3.14
C MET A 154 17.44 -2.85 -1.86
N ALA A 155 16.69 -1.75 -1.94
CA ALA A 155 16.32 -0.95 -0.77
C ALA A 155 15.48 -1.77 0.22
N CYS A 156 14.49 -2.52 -0.26
CA CYS A 156 13.66 -3.38 0.57
C CYS A 156 14.48 -4.49 1.23
N LEU A 157 15.32 -5.21 0.47
CA LEU A 157 16.15 -6.30 1.00
C LEU A 157 17.15 -5.81 2.05
N ARG A 158 17.79 -4.65 1.86
CA ARG A 158 18.70 -4.06 2.85
C ARG A 158 17.99 -3.60 4.13
N ALA A 159 16.72 -3.22 4.02
CA ALA A 159 15.92 -2.81 5.17
C ALA A 159 15.43 -4.00 6.02
N LEU A 160 15.24 -5.19 5.41
CA LEU A 160 14.73 -6.40 6.10
C LEU A 160 15.36 -6.70 7.47
N PRO A 161 16.69 -6.75 7.65
CA PRO A 161 17.30 -7.08 8.94
C PRO A 161 16.99 -6.06 10.04
N HIS A 162 16.72 -4.80 9.67
CA HIS A 162 16.47 -3.70 10.59
C HIS A 162 14.99 -3.60 11.02
N LEU A 163 14.09 -4.32 10.35
CA LEU A 163 12.67 -4.29 10.67
C LEU A 163 12.38 -5.16 11.90
N ARG A 164 11.74 -4.58 12.93
CA ARG A 164 11.35 -5.32 14.16
C ARG A 164 10.08 -6.16 14.00
N SER A 165 9.18 -5.81 13.08
CA SER A 165 7.90 -6.49 12.91
C SER A 165 7.95 -7.52 11.78
N ALA A 166 7.54 -8.76 12.07
CA ALA A 166 7.43 -9.83 11.07
C ALA A 166 6.50 -9.46 9.90
N ALA A 167 5.41 -8.73 10.15
CA ALA A 167 4.50 -8.28 9.10
C ALA A 167 5.17 -7.29 8.13
N PHE A 168 5.99 -6.37 8.66
CA PHE A 168 6.78 -5.46 7.83
C PHE A 168 7.87 -6.20 7.04
N ARG A 169 8.52 -7.21 7.65
CA ARG A 169 9.48 -8.06 6.95
C ARG A 169 8.84 -8.80 5.77
N VAL A 170 7.71 -9.46 6.01
CA VAL A 170 6.96 -10.16 4.95
C VAL A 170 6.51 -9.17 3.88
N GLY A 171 5.99 -7.99 4.27
CA GLY A 171 5.57 -6.96 3.31
C GLY A 171 6.72 -6.48 2.42
N PHE A 172 7.88 -6.17 3.00
CA PHE A 172 9.08 -5.74 2.26
C PHE A 172 9.66 -6.87 1.38
N LEU A 173 9.62 -8.11 1.85
CA LEU A 173 10.05 -9.27 1.06
C LEU A 173 9.14 -9.48 -0.15
N LEU A 174 7.82 -9.40 0.04
CA LEU A 174 6.84 -9.48 -1.05
C LEU A 174 7.04 -8.35 -2.06
N ILE A 175 7.26 -7.11 -1.61
CA ILE A 175 7.59 -5.99 -2.51
C ILE A 175 8.87 -6.29 -3.30
N ALA A 176 9.92 -6.79 -2.64
CA ALA A 176 11.18 -7.12 -3.31
C ALA A 176 11.01 -8.22 -4.37
N LEU A 177 10.29 -9.31 -4.04
CA LEU A 177 9.98 -10.38 -4.98
C LEU A 177 9.13 -9.89 -6.16
N GLY A 178 8.14 -9.04 -5.88
CA GLY A 178 7.30 -8.46 -6.92
C GLY A 178 8.06 -7.50 -7.84
N CYS A 179 9.01 -6.71 -7.31
CA CYS A 179 9.92 -5.90 -8.12
C CYS A 179 10.84 -6.76 -8.98
N ALA A 180 11.37 -7.86 -8.45
CA ALA A 180 12.19 -8.81 -9.22
C ALA A 180 11.38 -9.40 -10.40
N ALA A 181 10.17 -9.87 -10.12
CA ALA A 181 9.28 -10.40 -11.16
C ALA A 181 8.89 -9.34 -12.20
N SER A 182 8.63 -8.10 -11.78
CA SER A 182 8.36 -6.99 -12.70
C SER A 182 9.56 -6.68 -13.60
N CYS A 183 10.78 -6.66 -13.06
CA CYS A 183 11.99 -6.45 -13.85
C CYS A 183 12.17 -7.56 -14.89
N LEU A 184 11.92 -8.82 -14.50
CA LEU A 184 11.97 -9.97 -15.40
C LEU A 184 10.88 -9.88 -16.48
N ALA A 185 9.64 -9.50 -16.12
CA ALA A 185 8.55 -9.32 -17.07
C ALA A 185 8.84 -8.24 -18.12
N ILE A 186 9.39 -7.10 -17.69
CA ILE A 186 9.77 -6.02 -18.60
C ILE A 186 10.91 -6.48 -19.53
N SER A 187 11.90 -7.18 -18.98
CA SER A 187 13.04 -7.69 -19.75
C SER A 187 12.58 -8.72 -20.78
N ASP A 188 11.70 -9.64 -20.38
CA ASP A 188 11.03 -10.61 -21.26
C ASP A 188 10.36 -9.92 -22.44
N ARG A 189 9.54 -8.90 -22.20
CA ARG A 189 8.84 -8.15 -23.23
C ARG A 189 9.76 -7.41 -24.18
N VAL A 190 10.84 -6.80 -23.66
CA VAL A 190 11.84 -6.12 -24.49
C VAL A 190 12.56 -7.13 -25.39
N ILE A 191 12.93 -8.30 -24.86
CA ILE A 191 13.56 -9.37 -25.63
C ILE A 191 12.60 -9.90 -26.69
N TYR A 192 11.35 -10.20 -26.31
CA TYR A 192 10.31 -10.68 -27.21
C TYR A 192 10.14 -9.71 -28.39
N GLY A 193 9.91 -8.42 -28.13
CA GLY A 193 9.75 -7.41 -29.18
C GLY A 193 11.01 -7.19 -30.04
N SER A 194 12.19 -7.62 -29.58
CA SER A 194 13.43 -7.50 -30.35
C SER A 194 13.68 -8.69 -31.29
N ILE A 195 13.05 -9.84 -31.03
CA ILE A 195 13.26 -11.08 -31.79
C ILE A 195 12.03 -11.57 -32.55
N SER A 196 10.84 -11.02 -32.25
CA SER A 196 9.59 -11.45 -32.87
C SER A 196 9.34 -10.69 -34.17
N ASP A 197 9.34 -11.39 -35.29
CA ASP A 197 9.04 -10.82 -36.62
C ASP A 197 7.53 -10.72 -36.90
N GLY A 198 6.65 -10.95 -35.92
CA GLY A 198 5.19 -10.91 -36.12
C GLY A 198 4.35 -11.27 -34.90
N ALA A 199 3.02 -11.14 -35.03
CA ALA A 199 2.07 -11.18 -33.91
C ALA A 199 1.84 -12.52 -33.24
N ARG A 200 2.39 -13.59 -33.82
CA ARG A 200 2.29 -14.93 -33.28
C ARG A 200 3.69 -15.44 -33.01
N PRO A 201 3.93 -16.09 -31.85
CA PRO A 201 5.21 -16.70 -31.58
C PRO A 201 5.51 -17.73 -32.67
N THR A 202 6.61 -17.52 -33.38
CA THR A 202 7.07 -18.37 -34.50
C THR A 202 8.00 -19.48 -34.03
N THR A 203 8.62 -19.31 -32.86
CA THR A 203 9.58 -20.25 -32.28
C THR A 203 9.15 -20.69 -30.88
N VAL A 204 9.61 -21.86 -30.45
CA VAL A 204 9.40 -22.37 -29.08
C VAL A 204 9.87 -21.36 -28.03
N PHE A 205 10.99 -20.67 -28.28
CA PHE A 205 11.50 -19.63 -27.39
C PHE A 205 10.55 -18.43 -27.27
N THR A 206 10.01 -17.92 -28.38
CA THR A 206 9.02 -16.84 -28.36
C THR A 206 7.71 -17.23 -27.66
N THR A 207 7.32 -18.51 -27.68
CA THR A 207 6.16 -19.01 -26.92
C THR A 207 6.41 -19.02 -25.42
N TYR A 208 7.62 -19.40 -25.00
CA TYR A 208 8.02 -19.33 -23.59
C TYR A 208 8.05 -17.90 -23.09
N LEU A 209 8.58 -16.96 -23.88
CA LEU A 209 8.52 -15.53 -23.52
C LEU A 209 7.08 -15.04 -23.42
N ASP A 210 6.22 -15.37 -24.40
CA ASP A 210 4.83 -14.93 -24.40
C ASP A 210 4.08 -15.34 -23.12
N SER A 211 4.16 -16.63 -22.78
CA SER A 211 3.53 -17.21 -21.59
C SER A 211 4.18 -16.77 -20.27
N GLY A 212 5.51 -16.64 -20.24
CA GLY A 212 6.27 -16.25 -19.05
C GLY A 212 5.91 -14.86 -18.54
N TYR A 213 5.70 -13.90 -19.44
CA TYR A 213 5.28 -12.55 -19.07
C TYR A 213 4.00 -12.51 -18.25
N TRP A 214 2.94 -13.20 -18.68
CA TRP A 214 1.66 -13.15 -17.97
C TRP A 214 1.78 -13.68 -16.55
N ILE A 215 2.62 -14.70 -16.35
CA ILE A 215 2.91 -15.27 -15.03
C ILE A 215 3.72 -14.28 -14.19
N LEU A 216 4.79 -13.71 -14.75
CA LEU A 216 5.65 -12.75 -14.05
C LEU A 216 4.92 -11.46 -13.71
N GLU A 217 4.07 -10.96 -14.60
CA GLU A 217 3.22 -9.80 -14.39
C GLU A 217 2.20 -10.05 -13.28
N ALA A 218 1.49 -11.19 -13.32
CA ALA A 218 0.56 -11.56 -12.25
C ALA A 218 1.27 -11.69 -10.90
N LEU A 219 2.45 -12.32 -10.87
CA LEU A 219 3.25 -12.44 -9.66
C LEU A 219 3.69 -11.08 -9.14
N ALA A 220 4.15 -10.18 -10.03
CA ALA A 220 4.55 -8.83 -9.68
C ALA A 220 3.41 -8.05 -9.02
N VAL A 221 2.22 -8.03 -9.66
CA VAL A 221 1.03 -7.34 -9.14
C VAL A 221 0.59 -7.91 -7.80
N LEU A 222 0.52 -9.23 -7.67
CA LEU A 222 0.11 -9.89 -6.43
C LEU A 222 1.11 -9.63 -5.30
N CYS A 223 2.41 -9.78 -5.54
CA CYS A 223 3.45 -9.57 -4.54
C CYS A 223 3.56 -8.10 -4.11
N ILE A 224 3.56 -7.15 -5.06
CA ILE A 224 3.60 -5.72 -4.73
C ILE A 224 2.31 -5.30 -4.00
N GLY A 225 1.15 -5.71 -4.51
CA GLY A 225 -0.14 -5.38 -3.92
C GLY A 225 -0.29 -5.92 -2.49
N THR A 226 -0.01 -7.20 -2.28
CA THR A 226 -0.06 -7.82 -0.95
C THR A 226 1.00 -7.22 0.00
N GLY A 227 2.20 -6.97 -0.50
CA GLY A 227 3.29 -6.38 0.27
C GLY A 227 3.02 -4.94 0.73
N LEU A 228 2.22 -4.17 -0.03
CA LEU A 228 1.74 -2.83 0.33
C LEU A 228 0.59 -2.86 1.34
N ILE A 229 -0.32 -3.82 1.20
CA ILE A 229 -1.52 -3.95 2.04
C ILE A 229 -1.15 -4.42 3.45
N LEU A 230 -0.24 -5.38 3.57
CA LEU A 230 0.07 -6.04 4.84
C LEU A 230 0.55 -5.08 5.96
N PRO A 231 1.48 -4.13 5.71
CA PRO A 231 1.87 -3.13 6.70
C PRO A 231 0.77 -2.10 6.98
N ALA A 232 -0.03 -1.76 5.95
CA ALA A 232 -1.06 -0.72 6.03
C ALA A 232 -2.27 -1.15 6.86
N ILE A 233 -2.62 -2.45 6.86
CA ILE A 233 -3.78 -2.98 7.59
C ILE A 233 -3.46 -3.25 9.07
N ARG A 234 -2.18 -3.46 9.45
CA ARG A 234 -1.82 -3.90 10.80
C ARG A 234 -2.25 -2.93 11.91
N GLN A 235 -1.96 -1.63 11.77
CA GLN A 235 -2.33 -0.63 12.77
C GLN A 235 -3.84 -0.48 12.93
N PRO A 236 -4.63 -0.22 11.86
CA PRO A 236 -6.07 -0.08 11.99
C PRO A 236 -6.77 -1.34 12.49
N VAL A 237 -6.32 -2.54 12.06
CA VAL A 237 -6.88 -3.80 12.58
C VAL A 237 -6.55 -3.99 14.05
N ARG A 238 -5.31 -3.70 14.46
CA ARG A 238 -4.93 -3.77 15.88
C ARG A 238 -5.76 -2.80 16.71
N ASP A 239 -5.91 -1.56 16.24
CA ASP A 239 -6.67 -0.53 16.96
C ASP A 239 -8.15 -0.90 17.05
N PHE A 240 -8.71 -1.48 15.98
CA PHE A 240 -10.07 -2.01 15.94
C PHE A 240 -10.25 -3.18 16.92
N LEU A 241 -9.39 -4.19 16.89
CA LEU A 241 -9.44 -5.33 17.80
C LEU A 241 -9.28 -4.90 19.26
N GLN A 242 -8.34 -3.99 19.55
CA GLN A 242 -8.17 -3.43 20.88
C GLN A 242 -9.37 -2.59 21.32
N ASN A 243 -10.05 -1.89 20.40
CA ASN A 243 -11.30 -1.19 20.69
C ASN A 243 -12.45 -2.16 20.97
N LEU A 244 -12.55 -3.27 20.23
CA LEU A 244 -13.53 -4.32 20.52
C LEU A 244 -13.26 -4.97 21.88
N GLU A 245 -12.00 -5.31 22.18
CA GLU A 245 -11.61 -5.87 23.47
C GLU A 245 -11.92 -4.90 24.61
N ALA A 246 -11.64 -3.60 24.42
CA ALA A 246 -12.02 -2.58 25.40
C ALA A 246 -13.53 -2.48 25.62
N ARG A 247 -14.34 -2.56 24.56
CA ARG A 247 -15.83 -2.58 24.67
C ARG A 247 -16.33 -3.80 25.42
N THR A 248 -15.77 -4.97 25.13
CA THR A 248 -16.10 -6.23 25.80
C THR A 248 -15.73 -6.16 27.28
N LEU A 249 -14.55 -5.64 27.63
CA LEU A 249 -14.13 -5.47 29.02
C LEU A 249 -14.99 -4.46 29.78
N VAL A 250 -15.40 -3.35 29.15
CA VAL A 250 -16.34 -2.38 29.74
C VAL A 250 -17.68 -3.05 30.09
N LEU A 251 -18.17 -3.97 29.24
CA LEU A 251 -19.38 -4.75 29.50
C LEU A 251 -19.19 -5.78 30.61
N GLN A 252 -18.10 -6.53 30.58
CA GLN A 252 -17.81 -7.60 31.53
C GLN A 252 -17.48 -7.09 32.94
N LEU A 253 -16.84 -5.93 33.05
CA LEU A 253 -16.54 -5.28 34.34
C LEU A 253 -17.72 -4.51 34.93
N ARG A 254 -18.87 -4.42 34.22
CA ARG A 254 -20.06 -3.73 34.72
C ARG A 254 -20.56 -4.26 36.09
N PRO A 255 -20.63 -5.57 36.36
CA PRO A 255 -21.08 -6.08 37.65
C PRO A 255 -20.13 -5.74 38.81
N ALA A 256 -18.82 -5.80 38.56
CA ALA A 256 -17.80 -5.39 39.53
C ALA A 256 -17.90 -3.89 39.82
N TRP A 257 -18.04 -3.08 38.77
CA TRP A 257 -18.21 -1.64 38.87
C TRP A 257 -19.45 -1.26 39.68
N LEU A 258 -20.61 -1.85 39.38
CA LEU A 258 -21.84 -1.60 40.14
C LEU A 258 -21.69 -1.93 41.64
N ARG A 259 -20.96 -2.99 41.99
CA ARG A 259 -20.69 -3.33 43.40
C ARG A 259 -19.70 -2.39 44.07
N ALA A 260 -18.68 -1.95 43.34
CA ALA A 260 -17.69 -1.00 43.84
C ALA A 260 -18.27 0.40 44.07
N THR A 261 -19.25 0.81 43.25
CA THR A 261 -19.86 2.14 43.32
C THR A 261 -21.17 2.19 44.10
N ALA A 262 -21.84 1.05 44.34
CA ALA A 262 -23.14 1.00 45.06
C ALA A 262 -23.16 1.65 46.44
N ALA A 263 -22.01 1.69 47.14
CA ALA A 263 -21.90 2.28 48.47
C ALA A 263 -21.35 3.72 48.47
N TYR A 264 -20.85 4.21 47.33
CA TYR A 264 -20.08 5.45 47.25
C TYR A 264 -20.31 6.18 45.91
N ASP A 265 -21.45 6.87 45.80
CA ASP A 265 -21.82 7.66 44.61
C ASP A 265 -20.81 8.77 44.28
N GLU A 266 -20.04 9.25 45.27
CA GLU A 266 -18.99 10.27 45.10
C GLU A 266 -17.81 9.80 44.23
N ILE A 267 -17.63 8.49 44.03
CA ILE A 267 -16.54 7.92 43.22
C ILE A 267 -16.86 8.00 41.71
N VAL A 268 -18.14 8.16 41.36
CA VAL A 268 -18.58 8.18 39.96
C VAL A 268 -18.34 9.56 39.35
N LEU A 269 -17.26 9.70 38.58
CA LEU A 269 -16.80 11.00 38.03
C LEU A 269 -17.82 11.73 37.12
N LYS A 270 -18.73 11.00 36.48
CA LYS A 270 -19.90 11.50 35.73
C LYS A 270 -20.98 10.43 35.71
N PRO A 271 -22.08 10.57 36.47
CA PRO A 271 -23.24 9.70 36.34
C PRO A 271 -23.88 9.91 34.97
N SER A 272 -24.17 8.83 34.26
CA SER A 272 -24.79 8.89 32.93
C SER A 272 -26.02 8.00 32.89
N ALA A 273 -27.19 8.59 32.62
CA ALA A 273 -28.46 7.85 32.46
C ALA A 273 -28.42 6.78 31.36
N PHE A 274 -27.47 6.86 30.42
CA PHE A 274 -27.29 5.92 29.31
C PHE A 274 -26.04 5.05 29.44
N GLU A 275 -25.71 4.59 30.65
CA GLU A 275 -24.52 3.78 30.90
C GLU A 275 -24.49 2.42 30.21
N LEU A 276 -25.66 1.83 29.91
CA LEU A 276 -25.77 0.63 29.09
C LEU A 276 -25.28 0.83 27.64
N LEU A 277 -25.31 2.08 27.14
CA LEU A 277 -24.85 2.45 25.80
C LEU A 277 -23.39 2.90 25.76
N THR A 278 -22.69 2.94 26.91
CA THR A 278 -21.26 3.31 26.99
C THR A 278 -20.34 2.49 26.07
N PRO A 279 -20.55 1.18 25.85
CA PRO A 279 -19.74 0.40 24.90
C PRO A 279 -19.92 0.85 23.44
N LEU A 280 -21.04 1.49 23.11
CA LEU A 280 -21.34 1.98 21.77
C LEU A 280 -20.79 3.40 21.54
N LYS A 281 -20.42 4.12 22.60
CA LYS A 281 -19.84 5.46 22.49
C LYS A 281 -18.43 5.41 21.87
N PRO A 282 -18.03 6.46 21.12
CA PRO A 282 -16.65 6.61 20.67
C PRO A 282 -15.71 6.69 21.89
N HIS A 283 -14.45 6.28 21.73
CA HIS A 283 -13.43 6.24 22.80
C HIS A 283 -13.63 5.16 23.88
N ALA A 284 -13.96 3.94 23.48
CA ALA A 284 -14.13 2.79 24.39
C ALA A 284 -12.95 2.55 25.35
N ARG A 285 -11.71 2.88 24.96
CA ARG A 285 -10.53 2.79 25.84
C ARG A 285 -10.54 3.80 26.98
N GLN A 286 -10.98 5.03 26.74
CA GLN A 286 -11.11 6.04 27.80
C GLN A 286 -12.20 5.64 28.79
N HIS A 287 -13.29 5.05 28.29
CA HIS A 287 -14.33 4.48 29.13
C HIS A 287 -13.83 3.29 29.96
N LEU A 288 -13.01 2.40 29.38
CA LEU A 288 -12.38 1.31 30.12
C LEU A 288 -11.44 1.84 31.21
N HIS A 289 -10.56 2.78 30.87
CA HIS A 289 -9.62 3.41 31.82
C HIS A 289 -10.35 4.04 33.01
N ARG A 290 -11.40 4.81 32.72
CA ARG A 290 -12.22 5.41 33.77
C ARG A 290 -12.88 4.37 34.66
N ARG A 291 -13.46 3.32 34.06
CA ARG A 291 -14.13 2.25 34.81
C ARG A 291 -13.17 1.46 35.68
N PHE A 292 -11.93 1.26 35.19
CA PHE A 292 -10.85 0.64 35.94
C PHE A 292 -10.48 1.47 37.18
N ILE A 293 -10.31 2.79 37.04
CA ILE A 293 -10.03 3.69 38.17
C ILE A 293 -11.18 3.67 39.19
N GLU A 294 -12.42 3.83 38.74
CA GLU A 294 -13.59 3.86 39.64
C GLU A 294 -13.75 2.55 40.43
N ILE A 295 -13.45 1.40 39.80
CA ILE A 295 -13.39 0.11 40.50
C ILE A 295 -12.26 0.12 41.56
N ASN A 296 -11.05 0.55 41.18
CA ASN A 296 -9.88 0.57 42.07
C ASN A 296 -10.04 1.52 43.27
N ASP A 297 -10.68 2.66 43.06
CA ASP A 297 -10.98 3.62 44.12
C ASP A 297 -12.05 3.08 45.08
N GLY A 298 -13.09 2.41 44.54
CA GLY A 298 -14.09 1.71 45.34
C GLY A 298 -13.46 0.61 46.22
N PHE A 299 -12.52 -0.14 45.66
CA PHE A 299 -11.76 -1.16 46.39
C PHE A 299 -10.92 -0.61 47.54
N LEU A 300 -10.22 0.50 47.33
CA LEU A 300 -9.38 1.12 48.35
C LEU A 300 -10.23 1.61 49.53
N ARG A 301 -11.47 2.04 49.27
CA ARG A 301 -12.42 2.49 50.31
C ARG A 301 -13.15 1.36 51.03
N SER A 302 -13.51 0.27 50.36
CA SER A 302 -14.32 -0.82 50.93
C SER A 302 -13.52 -1.89 51.70
N GLY A 303 -12.19 -1.88 51.60
CA GLY A 303 -11.35 -3.00 52.03
C GLY A 303 -11.32 -4.10 50.96
N ARG A 304 -10.10 -4.51 50.57
CA ARG A 304 -9.76 -5.31 49.36
C ARG A 304 -10.58 -6.58 49.09
N THR A 305 -11.24 -7.16 50.08
CA THR A 305 -11.84 -8.51 50.00
C THR A 305 -13.34 -8.54 49.73
N ALA A 306 -14.05 -7.42 49.86
CA ALA A 306 -15.52 -7.44 49.85
C ALA A 306 -16.18 -7.31 48.45
N VAL A 307 -15.44 -6.84 47.43
CA VAL A 307 -16.07 -6.27 46.21
C VAL A 307 -15.84 -7.08 44.93
N VAL A 308 -14.75 -7.84 44.79
CA VAL A 308 -14.40 -8.53 43.53
C VAL A 308 -14.28 -10.03 43.66
N LEU A 309 -14.90 -10.71 42.72
CA LEU A 309 -14.86 -12.16 42.57
C LEU A 309 -13.54 -12.59 41.91
N PRO A 310 -13.06 -13.83 42.16
CA PRO A 310 -11.87 -14.37 41.50
C PRO A 310 -11.92 -14.37 39.96
N LYS A 311 -13.13 -14.38 39.37
CA LYS A 311 -13.31 -14.27 37.91
C LYS A 311 -13.10 -12.85 37.39
N GLU A 312 -13.30 -11.85 38.22
CA GLU A 312 -13.21 -10.43 37.86
C GLU A 312 -11.80 -9.88 38.07
N SER A 313 -10.99 -10.48 38.95
CA SER A 313 -9.57 -10.15 39.06
C SER A 313 -8.81 -10.43 37.77
N ALA A 314 -9.08 -11.55 37.11
CA ALA A 314 -8.51 -11.87 35.79
C ALA A 314 -8.96 -10.87 34.70
N LEU A 315 -10.18 -10.32 34.81
CA LEU A 315 -10.68 -9.29 33.89
C LEU A 315 -10.03 -7.92 34.14
N LEU A 316 -9.78 -7.58 35.41
CA LEU A 316 -9.06 -6.39 35.83
C LEU A 316 -7.60 -6.42 35.36
N GLU A 317 -6.91 -7.54 35.55
CA GLU A 317 -5.52 -7.73 35.07
C GLU A 317 -5.45 -7.61 33.54
N ARG A 318 -6.44 -8.17 32.83
CA ARG A 318 -6.53 -8.05 31.36
C ARG A 318 -6.82 -6.61 30.91
N ALA A 319 -7.63 -5.87 31.67
CA ALA A 319 -7.87 -4.44 31.42
C ALA A 319 -6.62 -3.60 31.67
N GLU A 320 -5.89 -3.87 32.75
CA GLU A 320 -4.62 -3.21 33.09
C GLU A 320 -3.56 -3.47 32.01
N LEU A 321 -3.38 -4.72 31.57
CA LEU A 321 -2.47 -5.07 30.48
C LEU A 321 -2.83 -4.39 29.14
N LEU A 322 -4.12 -4.18 28.88
CA LEU A 322 -4.57 -3.48 27.68
C LEU A 322 -4.30 -1.97 27.76
N LEU A 323 -4.48 -1.37 28.95
CA LEU A 323 -4.20 0.04 29.23
C LEU A 323 -2.70 0.34 29.30
N ALA A 324 -1.88 -0.56 29.84
CA ALA A 324 -0.42 -0.42 29.94
C ALA A 324 0.32 -0.48 28.58
N ARG A 325 -0.38 -0.85 27.49
CA ARG A 325 0.16 -0.83 26.12
C ARG A 325 -0.02 0.53 25.42
N LEU A 326 -0.44 1.57 26.15
CA LEU A 326 -0.43 2.98 25.75
C LEU A 326 0.97 3.56 25.84
#